data_AF-A0A7J7JCT0-F1
#
_entry.id   AF-A0A7J7JCT0-F1
#
_cell.length_a   1.000
_cell.length_b   1.000
_cell.length_c   1.000
_cell.angle_alpha   90.00
_cell.angle_beta   90.00
_cell.angle_gamma   90.00
#
_symmetry.space_group_name_H-M   'P 1'
#
loop_
_entity.id
_entity.type
_entity.pdbx_description
1 polymer ?
#
loop_
_entity_poly.entity_id
_entity_poly.type
_entity_poly.pdbx_seq_one_letter_code
_entity_poly.pdbx_strand_id
1 'polypeptide(L)'
;MVGFNGQEGGVFYSFEIPLFAQALNKSIFEHGVDMEVVRESLRIKCLTQITPFSPNLCADWIISTYKIDETDDDRERAARLVAFLGEIIFNEGGVNQLQQHAAGETATYAYYFTEEYKPDPPNPLWSMPDWLKTSADHADELPFMFGGPLIKKDMEKNDIWKSKALVLSI
;
A
#
# COMPACT_ATOMS: atom_id res chain seq x y z
N MET A 1 -26.72 4.23 3.08
CA MET A 1 -27.46 3.43 4.08
C MET A 1 -27.02 1.99 3.87
N VAL A 2 -26.11 1.49 4.71
CA VAL A 2 -25.52 0.15 4.59
C VAL A 2 -26.05 -0.67 5.76
N GLY A 3 -26.81 -1.71 5.45
CA GLY A 3 -27.29 -2.67 6.44
C GLY A 3 -26.26 -3.78 6.63
N PHE A 4 -25.91 -4.03 7.88
CA PHE A 4 -25.14 -5.21 8.30
C PHE A 4 -26.11 -6.29 8.78
N ASN A 5 -26.02 -7.47 8.16
CA ASN A 5 -26.43 -8.78 8.67
C ASN A 5 -25.39 -9.72 8.06
N GLY A 6 -24.66 -10.59 8.74
CA GLY A 6 -24.65 -11.07 10.11
C GLY A 6 -23.94 -12.44 10.04
N GLN A 7 -22.94 -12.66 10.91
CA GLN A 7 -22.18 -13.91 11.11
C GLN A 7 -21.20 -14.27 9.97
N GLU A 8 -19.91 -14.57 10.17
CA GLU A 8 -19.18 -15.13 11.31
C GLU A 8 -17.79 -14.47 11.47
N GLY A 9 -17.39 -14.21 12.72
CA GLY A 9 -16.07 -14.58 13.24
C GLY A 9 -14.77 -14.04 12.63
N GLY A 10 -14.78 -13.02 11.77
CA GLY A 10 -13.55 -12.37 11.34
C GLY A 10 -12.89 -11.62 12.51
N VAL A 11 -11.85 -12.19 13.11
CA VAL A 11 -10.94 -11.44 13.99
C VAL A 11 -10.25 -10.39 13.12
N PHE A 12 -10.82 -9.19 13.10
CA PHE A 12 -10.14 -8.04 12.51
C PHE A 12 -8.96 -7.71 13.42
N TYR A 13 -7.75 -8.05 12.97
CA TYR A 13 -6.51 -7.54 13.56
C TYR A 13 -6.40 -6.04 13.23
N SER A 14 -7.23 -5.21 13.86
CA SER A 14 -6.93 -3.79 14.01
C SER A 14 -5.88 -3.66 15.11
N PHE A 15 -4.81 -2.90 14.86
CA PHE A 15 -3.69 -2.54 15.75
C PHE A 15 -2.37 -3.33 15.63
N GLU A 16 -1.74 -3.35 14.46
CA GLU A 16 -0.26 -3.48 14.34
C GLU A 16 0.40 -2.51 13.36
N ILE A 17 -0.37 -1.69 12.64
CA ILE A 17 0.17 -0.67 11.73
C ILE A 17 0.99 0.41 12.46
N PRO A 18 0.62 0.89 13.68
CA PRO A 18 1.32 2.02 14.29
C PRO A 18 2.77 1.73 14.66
N LEU A 19 3.12 0.55 15.17
CA LEU A 19 4.48 0.29 15.69
C LEU A 19 5.50 0.10 14.57
N PHE A 20 5.12 -0.60 13.50
CA PHE A 20 6.00 -0.80 12.36
C PHE A 20 6.10 0.49 11.52
N ALA A 21 4.98 1.20 11.30
CA ALA A 21 5.01 2.54 10.70
C ALA A 21 5.74 3.57 11.59
N GLN A 22 5.77 3.40 12.92
CA GLN A 22 6.54 4.22 13.87
C GLN A 22 8.05 3.87 13.92
N ALA A 23 8.43 2.62 13.65
CA ALA A 23 9.83 2.20 13.60
C ALA A 23 10.51 2.55 12.25
N LEU A 24 9.77 2.51 11.14
CA LEU A 24 10.19 3.04 9.84
C LEU A 24 10.07 4.58 9.75
N ASN A 25 9.57 5.21 10.82
CA ASN A 25 9.05 6.57 10.79
C ASN A 25 10.19 7.58 10.77
N LYS A 26 10.14 8.41 9.73
CA LYS A 26 10.99 9.55 9.45
C LYS A 26 12.30 9.24 8.72
N SER A 27 13.18 8.35 9.19
CA SER A 27 14.50 8.20 8.53
C SER A 27 14.39 7.60 7.11
N ILE A 28 13.53 6.59 6.92
CA ILE A 28 13.31 5.99 5.60
C ILE A 28 12.77 7.02 4.62
N PHE A 29 11.83 7.86 5.07
CA PHE A 29 11.18 8.89 4.26
C PHE A 29 12.08 10.11 4.02
N GLU A 30 13.09 10.36 4.85
CA GLU A 30 13.99 11.50 4.69
C GLU A 30 15.28 11.12 3.93
N HIS A 31 15.80 9.91 4.13
CA HIS A 31 17.20 9.59 3.79
C HIS A 31 17.42 8.23 3.12
N GLY A 32 16.40 7.37 3.01
CA GLY A 32 16.59 5.98 2.63
C GLY A 32 16.85 5.07 3.84
N VAL A 33 17.23 3.82 3.60
CA VAL A 33 17.39 2.81 4.66
C VAL A 33 18.64 1.95 4.45
N ASP A 34 19.44 1.76 5.50
CA ASP A 34 20.60 0.85 5.46
C ASP A 34 20.18 -0.63 5.60
N MET A 35 21.02 -1.56 5.14
CA MET A 35 20.70 -3.00 5.15
C MET A 35 20.51 -3.59 6.55
N GLU A 36 21.17 -3.05 7.57
CA GLU A 36 21.07 -3.56 8.94
C GLU A 36 19.68 -3.24 9.50
N VAL A 37 19.21 -2.00 9.31
CA VAL A 37 17.86 -1.57 9.66
C VAL A 37 16.80 -2.36 8.88
N VAL A 38 17.01 -2.63 7.58
CA VAL A 38 16.06 -3.46 6.82
C VAL A 38 15.97 -4.87 7.41
N ARG A 39 17.11 -5.54 7.62
CA ARG A 39 17.14 -6.91 8.15
C ARG A 39 16.45 -6.99 9.51
N GLU A 40 16.75 -6.07 10.42
CA GLU A 40 16.15 -6.09 11.75
C GLU A 40 14.65 -5.79 11.70
N SER A 41 14.23 -4.83 10.87
CA SER A 41 12.81 -4.49 10.70
C SER A 41 12.00 -5.66 10.15
N LEU A 42 12.52 -6.35 9.12
CA LEU A 42 11.89 -7.53 8.56
C LEU A 42 11.87 -8.69 9.54
N ARG A 43 12.93 -8.89 10.32
CA ARG A 43 12.97 -9.92 11.37
C ARG A 43 11.90 -9.69 12.43
N ILE A 44 11.72 -8.45 12.89
CA ILE A 44 10.65 -8.09 13.83
C ILE A 44 9.27 -8.32 13.20
N LYS A 45 9.08 -7.93 11.93
CA LYS A 45 7.81 -8.14 11.23
C LYS A 45 7.48 -9.64 11.09
N CYS A 46 8.46 -10.44 10.71
CA CYS A 46 8.34 -11.89 10.59
C CYS A 46 8.15 -12.60 11.95
N LEU A 47 8.48 -11.95 13.07
CA LEU A 47 8.16 -12.45 14.42
C LEU A 47 6.69 -12.25 14.78
N THR A 48 6.05 -11.15 14.34
CA THR A 48 4.65 -10.86 14.69
C THR A 48 3.66 -11.58 13.78
N GLN A 49 4.04 -11.86 12.54
CA GLN A 49 3.25 -12.70 11.65
C GLN A 49 3.54 -14.18 11.96
N ILE A 50 2.50 -14.95 12.31
CA ILE A 50 2.59 -16.38 12.62
C ILE A 50 2.92 -17.15 11.33
N THR A 51 4.19 -17.10 10.92
CA THR A 51 4.72 -17.90 9.83
C THR A 51 5.31 -19.19 10.40
N PRO A 52 5.25 -20.32 9.66
CA PRO A 52 5.89 -21.56 10.08
C PRO A 52 7.43 -21.53 9.96
N PHE A 53 8.00 -20.39 9.57
CA PHE A 53 9.43 -20.23 9.28
C PHE A 53 10.14 -19.51 10.43
N SER A 54 11.46 -19.68 10.52
CA SER A 54 12.24 -18.83 11.42
C SER A 54 12.20 -17.39 10.90
N PRO A 55 12.17 -16.37 11.79
CA PRO A 55 12.14 -14.98 11.39
C PRO A 55 13.27 -14.57 10.44
N ASN A 56 14.43 -15.21 10.57
CA ASN A 56 15.59 -14.97 9.70
C ASN A 56 15.34 -15.51 8.29
N LEU A 57 14.80 -16.72 8.14
CA LEU A 57 14.48 -17.28 6.83
C LEU A 57 13.40 -16.47 6.12
N CYS A 58 12.40 -15.99 6.87
CA CYS A 58 11.38 -15.08 6.35
C CYS A 58 12.00 -13.76 5.86
N ALA A 59 12.85 -13.12 6.68
CA ALA A 59 13.54 -11.89 6.30
C ALA A 59 14.44 -12.08 5.08
N ASP A 60 15.23 -13.15 5.02
CA ASP A 60 16.11 -13.45 3.87
C ASP A 60 15.31 -13.74 2.60
N TRP A 61 14.18 -14.43 2.71
CA TRP A 61 13.28 -14.66 1.58
C TRP A 61 12.70 -13.36 1.05
N ILE A 62 12.27 -12.43 1.92
CA ILE A 62 11.77 -11.10 1.52
C ILE A 62 12.89 -10.30 0.84
N ILE A 63 14.07 -10.24 1.45
CA ILE A 63 15.23 -9.54 0.90
C ILE A 63 15.55 -10.05 -0.50
N SER A 64 15.60 -11.37 -0.69
CA SER A 64 15.86 -11.97 -2.00
C SER A 64 14.75 -11.69 -3.01
N THR A 65 13.48 -11.82 -2.60
CA THR A 65 12.31 -11.66 -3.50
C THR A 65 12.22 -10.23 -4.04
N TYR A 66 12.40 -9.23 -3.17
CA TYR A 66 12.38 -7.81 -3.56
C TYR A 66 13.76 -7.27 -3.91
N LYS A 67 14.78 -8.15 -3.98
CA LYS A 67 16.16 -7.83 -4.35
C LYS A 67 16.77 -6.71 -3.51
N ILE A 68 16.38 -6.57 -2.25
CA ILE A 68 16.75 -5.42 -1.41
C ILE A 68 18.28 -5.29 -1.27
N ASP A 69 19.00 -6.40 -1.32
CA ASP A 69 20.45 -6.50 -1.23
C ASP A 69 21.21 -6.37 -2.57
N GLU A 70 20.52 -6.27 -3.71
CA GLU A 70 21.16 -6.06 -5.02
C GLU A 70 21.49 -4.58 -5.29
N THR A 71 21.25 -3.68 -4.34
CA THR A 71 21.55 -2.24 -4.47
C THR A 71 22.28 -1.68 -3.26
N ASP A 72 23.28 -0.84 -3.54
CA ASP A 72 24.02 -0.05 -2.55
C ASP A 72 23.35 1.31 -2.30
N ASP A 73 22.33 1.69 -3.07
CA ASP A 73 21.58 2.94 -2.86
C ASP A 73 20.48 2.76 -1.79
N ASP A 74 20.65 3.45 -0.66
CA ASP A 74 19.71 3.44 0.45
C ASP A 74 18.30 3.90 0.06
N ARG A 75 18.16 4.78 -0.95
CA ARG A 75 16.84 5.24 -1.44
C ARG A 75 16.17 4.19 -2.31
N GLU A 76 16.92 3.53 -3.18
CA GLU A 76 16.39 2.41 -3.96
C GLU A 76 15.99 1.25 -3.05
N ARG A 77 16.79 0.97 -2.03
CA ARG A 77 16.47 -0.01 -0.99
C ARG A 77 15.17 0.34 -0.26
N ALA A 78 14.98 1.62 0.10
CA ALA A 78 13.74 2.09 0.70
C ALA A 78 12.54 1.91 -0.24
N ALA A 79 12.69 2.21 -1.53
CA ALA A 79 11.63 2.00 -2.53
C ALA A 79 11.25 0.51 -2.64
N ARG A 80 12.23 -0.40 -2.69
CA ARG A 80 11.99 -1.85 -2.70
C ARG A 80 11.30 -2.34 -1.43
N LEU A 81 11.69 -1.82 -0.26
CA LEU A 81 11.04 -2.12 1.01
C LEU A 81 9.59 -1.61 1.03
N VAL A 82 9.33 -0.39 0.57
CA VAL A 82 7.97 0.15 0.49
C VAL A 82 7.08 -0.65 -0.46
N ALA A 83 7.62 -1.13 -1.59
CA ALA A 83 6.89 -2.02 -2.49
C ALA A 83 6.43 -3.31 -1.79
N PHE A 84 7.34 -3.97 -1.05
CA PHE A 84 6.98 -5.12 -0.22
C PHE A 84 5.89 -4.80 0.80
N LEU A 85 6.00 -3.66 1.47
CA LEU A 85 5.02 -3.25 2.48
C LEU A 85 3.65 -2.98 1.87
N GLY A 86 3.60 -2.36 0.70
CA GLY A 86 2.35 -2.18 -0.06
C GLY A 86 1.69 -3.53 -0.37
N GLU A 87 2.50 -4.52 -0.78
CA GLU A 87 1.99 -5.85 -1.09
C GLU A 87 1.44 -6.59 0.12
N ILE A 88 2.19 -6.65 1.23
CA ILE A 88 1.78 -7.42 2.41
C ILE A 88 0.68 -6.74 3.23
N ILE A 89 0.63 -5.40 3.24
CA ILE A 89 -0.36 -4.66 4.04
C ILE A 89 -1.69 -4.55 3.29
N PHE A 90 -1.67 -4.35 1.97
CA PHE A 90 -2.88 -4.06 1.19
C PHE A 90 -3.18 -5.13 0.14
N ASN A 91 -2.24 -5.45 -0.75
CA ASN A 91 -2.55 -6.23 -1.95
C ASN A 91 -2.85 -7.70 -1.64
N GLU A 92 -2.04 -8.38 -0.82
CA GLU A 92 -2.23 -9.80 -0.52
C GLU A 92 -3.61 -10.05 0.09
N GLY A 93 -3.96 -9.29 1.14
CA GLY A 93 -5.25 -9.38 1.80
C GLY A 93 -6.41 -9.04 0.87
N GLY A 94 -6.24 -8.05 -0.01
CA GLY A 94 -7.24 -7.66 -1.00
C GLY A 94 -7.48 -8.76 -2.05
N VAL A 95 -6.41 -9.34 -2.61
CA VAL A 95 -6.50 -10.43 -3.60
C VAL A 95 -7.10 -11.68 -2.98
N ASN A 96 -6.71 -12.04 -1.76
CA ASN A 96 -7.27 -13.20 -1.06
C ASN A 96 -8.79 -13.04 -0.84
N GLN A 97 -9.26 -11.86 -0.42
CA GLN A 97 -10.69 -11.58 -0.29
C GLN A 97 -11.41 -11.61 -1.63
N LEU A 98 -10.79 -11.05 -2.67
CA LEU A 98 -11.34 -11.06 -4.04
C LEU A 98 -11.55 -12.49 -4.54
N GLN A 99 -10.57 -13.38 -4.33
CA GLN A 99 -10.65 -14.79 -4.69
C GLN A 99 -11.77 -15.52 -3.96
N GLN A 100 -11.91 -15.28 -2.65
CA GLN A 100 -12.98 -15.87 -1.84
C GLN A 100 -14.37 -15.40 -2.31
N HIS A 101 -14.51 -14.11 -2.62
CA HIS A 101 -15.76 -13.55 -3.14
C HIS A 101 -16.10 -14.08 -4.54
N ALA A 102 -15.12 -14.16 -5.43
CA ALA A 102 -15.28 -14.71 -6.78
C ALA A 102 -15.65 -16.21 -6.77
N ALA A 103 -15.12 -16.98 -5.81
CA ALA A 103 -15.47 -18.39 -5.62
C ALA A 103 -16.94 -18.61 -5.21
N GLY A 104 -17.59 -17.59 -4.63
CA GLY A 104 -19.01 -17.61 -4.28
C GLY A 104 -19.95 -17.29 -5.45
N GLU A 105 -19.48 -17.41 -6.71
CA GLU A 105 -20.24 -17.14 -7.94
C GLU A 105 -20.87 -15.73 -8.02
N THR A 106 -20.35 -14.79 -7.23
CA THR A 106 -20.82 -13.40 -7.24
C THR A 106 -20.00 -12.59 -8.25
N ALA A 107 -20.67 -11.70 -9.00
CA ALA A 107 -19.98 -10.77 -9.88
C ALA A 107 -18.96 -9.96 -9.08
N THR A 108 -17.70 -10.08 -9.45
CA THR A 108 -16.56 -9.58 -8.68
C THR A 108 -15.69 -8.73 -9.59
N TYR A 109 -15.40 -7.51 -9.18
CA TYR A 109 -14.60 -6.55 -9.92
C TYR A 109 -13.45 -6.06 -9.05
N ALA A 110 -12.31 -5.82 -9.66
CA ALA A 110 -11.16 -5.19 -9.03
C ALA A 110 -10.58 -4.16 -9.99
N TYR A 111 -9.96 -3.13 -9.43
CA TYR A 111 -9.16 -2.17 -10.18
C TYR A 111 -7.81 -2.02 -9.51
N TYR A 112 -6.82 -1.60 -10.29
CA TYR A 112 -5.50 -1.27 -9.80
C TYR A 112 -5.19 0.17 -10.23
N PHE A 113 -5.12 1.07 -9.25
CA PHE A 113 -4.91 2.49 -9.49
C PHE A 113 -3.41 2.81 -9.45
N THR A 114 -2.88 3.33 -10.56
CA THR A 114 -1.44 3.60 -10.72
C THR A 114 -1.14 5.05 -11.06
N GLU A 115 -2.17 5.90 -11.08
CA GLU A 115 -2.03 7.29 -11.50
C GLU A 115 -1.45 8.10 -10.35
N GLU A 116 -0.31 8.74 -10.60
CA GLU A 116 0.26 9.67 -9.64
C GLU A 116 -0.68 10.86 -9.45
N TYR A 117 -1.16 11.02 -8.22
CA TYR A 117 -1.97 12.17 -7.85
C TYR A 117 -1.21 13.02 -6.84
N LYS A 118 -1.03 14.31 -7.15
CA LYS A 118 -0.47 15.27 -6.21
C LYS A 118 -1.62 16.14 -5.70
N PRO A 119 -2.15 15.87 -4.49
CA PRO A 119 -3.15 16.76 -3.90
C PRO A 119 -2.56 18.16 -3.77
N ASP A 120 -3.34 19.16 -4.15
CA ASP A 120 -3.06 20.58 -3.87
C ASP A 120 -4.17 21.12 -2.95
N PRO A 121 -3.82 21.49 -1.69
CA PRO A 121 -2.48 21.40 -1.09
C PRO A 121 -2.06 19.95 -0.78
N PRO A 122 -0.74 19.66 -0.69
CA PRO A 122 -0.24 18.33 -0.31
C PRO A 122 -0.80 17.90 1.04
N ASN A 123 -1.19 16.63 1.19
CA ASN A 123 -1.63 16.10 2.48
C ASN A 123 -0.40 15.69 3.32
N PRO A 124 -0.02 16.45 4.36
CA PRO A 124 1.22 16.20 5.09
C PRO A 124 1.15 14.95 5.98
N LEU A 125 -0.03 14.36 6.18
CA LEU A 125 -0.22 13.22 7.06
C LEU A 125 -0.04 11.87 6.36
N TRP A 126 -0.15 11.82 5.03
CA TRP A 126 -0.25 10.57 4.28
C TRP A 126 0.56 10.52 3.00
N SER A 127 1.16 11.63 2.56
CA SER A 127 1.97 11.63 1.33
C SER A 127 3.37 11.10 1.59
N MET A 128 3.79 10.11 0.81
CA MET A 128 5.19 9.78 0.65
C MET A 128 5.98 10.99 0.13
N PRO A 129 7.29 11.09 0.47
CA PRO A 129 8.21 12.06 -0.11
C PRO A 129 8.26 11.94 -1.64
N ASP A 130 8.46 13.07 -2.33
CA ASP A 130 8.53 13.11 -3.81
C ASP A 130 9.55 12.12 -4.41
N TRP A 131 10.67 11.87 -3.73
CA TRP A 131 11.70 10.95 -4.23
C TRP A 131 11.32 9.47 -4.12
N LEU A 132 10.36 9.14 -3.25
CA LEU A 132 9.86 7.78 -2.99
C LEU A 132 8.54 7.52 -3.72
N LYS A 133 7.86 8.58 -4.15
CA LYS A 133 6.61 8.50 -4.91
C LYS A 133 6.90 8.15 -6.36
N THR A 134 6.85 6.86 -6.68
CA THR A 134 7.04 6.33 -8.05
C THR A 134 5.72 5.85 -8.69
N SER A 135 4.60 5.98 -7.97
CA SER A 135 3.25 5.55 -8.37
C SER A 135 2.20 6.25 -7.49
N ALA A 136 0.94 5.87 -7.66
CA ALA A 136 -0.14 6.21 -6.76
C ALA A 136 0.21 5.83 -5.31
N ASP A 137 -0.07 6.75 -4.39
CA ASP A 137 0.04 6.55 -2.95
C ASP A 137 -1.27 6.01 -2.37
N HIS A 138 -1.26 5.62 -1.10
CA HIS A 138 -2.45 5.20 -0.39
C HIS A 138 -3.52 6.31 -0.43
N ALA A 139 -4.72 5.95 -0.90
CA ALA A 139 -5.89 6.82 -1.00
C ALA A 139 -5.80 7.93 -2.09
N ASP A 140 -4.81 7.87 -2.99
CA ASP A 140 -4.73 8.80 -4.14
C ASP A 140 -5.90 8.62 -5.14
N GLU A 141 -6.59 7.47 -5.10
CA GLU A 141 -7.75 7.18 -5.93
C GLU A 141 -9.05 7.85 -5.42
N LEU A 142 -9.11 8.23 -4.14
CA LEU A 142 -10.33 8.79 -3.53
C LEU A 142 -10.86 10.02 -4.28
N PRO A 143 -10.03 11.03 -4.63
CA PRO A 143 -10.52 12.20 -5.36
C PRO A 143 -11.09 11.83 -6.73
N PHE A 144 -10.55 10.81 -7.40
CA PHE A 144 -11.08 10.34 -8.69
C PHE A 144 -12.42 9.63 -8.52
N MET A 145 -12.58 8.81 -7.48
CA MET A 145 -13.84 8.13 -7.13
C MET A 145 -14.95 9.10 -6.76
N PHE A 146 -14.61 10.21 -6.09
CA PHE A 146 -15.60 11.20 -5.64
C PHE A 146 -15.76 12.39 -6.60
N GLY A 147 -15.23 12.30 -7.81
CA GLY A 147 -15.41 13.37 -8.81
C GLY A 147 -14.68 14.66 -8.49
N GLY A 148 -13.66 14.64 -7.62
CA GLY A 148 -12.81 15.79 -7.29
C GLY A 148 -12.30 16.52 -8.54
N PRO A 149 -11.76 15.81 -9.55
CA PRO A 149 -11.41 16.40 -10.84
C PRO A 149 -12.51 17.14 -11.59
N LEU A 150 -13.78 16.81 -11.36
CA LEU A 150 -14.94 17.45 -11.99
C LEU A 150 -15.37 18.73 -11.28
N ILE A 151 -14.93 18.93 -10.03
CA ILE A 151 -15.31 20.05 -9.18
C ILE A 151 -14.26 21.18 -9.27
N LYS A 152 -12.99 20.84 -9.51
CA LYS A 152 -11.90 21.82 -9.66
C LYS A 152 -11.96 22.50 -11.04
N LYS A 153 -11.87 23.84 -11.04
CA LYS A 153 -12.08 24.70 -12.22
C LYS A 153 -10.94 24.64 -13.26
N ASP A 154 -9.74 24.24 -12.81
CA ASP A 154 -8.49 24.32 -13.60
C ASP A 154 -7.78 22.97 -13.74
N MET A 155 -8.53 21.86 -13.73
CA MET A 155 -7.96 20.51 -13.92
C MET A 155 -7.62 20.21 -15.36
N GLU A 156 -6.56 19.44 -15.57
CA GLU A 156 -6.22 18.94 -16.90
C GLU A 156 -7.33 18.02 -17.44
N LYS A 157 -7.58 18.10 -18.75
CA LYS A 157 -8.61 17.29 -19.42
C LYS A 157 -8.43 15.79 -19.18
N ASN A 158 -7.19 15.33 -19.04
CA ASN A 158 -6.88 13.91 -18.81
C ASN A 158 -7.43 13.43 -17.46
N ASP A 159 -7.29 14.23 -16.41
CA ASP A 159 -7.75 13.86 -15.06
C ASP A 159 -9.27 13.86 -14.93
N ILE A 160 -9.94 14.76 -15.65
CA ILE A 160 -11.39 14.75 -15.82
C ILE A 160 -11.86 13.43 -16.44
N TRP A 161 -11.16 12.93 -17.48
CA TRP A 161 -11.51 11.65 -18.12
C TRP A 161 -11.29 10.47 -17.20
N LYS A 162 -10.16 10.43 -16.48
CA LYS A 162 -9.86 9.38 -15.50
C LYS A 162 -10.91 9.32 -14.39
N SER A 163 -11.32 10.47 -13.86
CA SER A 163 -12.38 10.54 -12.85
C SER A 163 -13.72 10.06 -13.40
N LYS A 164 -14.09 10.46 -14.62
CA LYS A 164 -15.32 9.94 -15.27
C LYS A 164 -15.27 8.44 -15.48
N ALA A 165 -14.15 7.91 -15.96
CA ALA A 165 -13.96 6.48 -16.17
C ALA A 165 -14.11 5.72 -14.85
N LEU A 166 -13.50 6.21 -13.77
CA LEU A 166 -13.60 5.56 -12.46
C LEU A 166 -15.02 5.64 -11.89
N VAL A 167 -15.68 6.81 -11.94
CA VAL A 167 -17.05 7.01 -11.44
C VAL A 167 -18.08 6.16 -12.20
N LEU A 168 -17.89 5.95 -13.50
CA LEU A 168 -18.82 5.18 -14.34
C LEU A 168 -18.56 3.66 -14.33
N SER A 169 -17.46 3.23 -13.71
CA SER A 169 -17.08 1.81 -13.62
C SER A 169 -17.56 1.13 -12.33
N ILE A 170 -18.21 1.88 -11.43
CA ILE A 170 -18.78 1.42 -10.14
C ILE A 170 -20.30 1.47 -10.25
#